data_AF-A0A1F3SEC7-F1
#
_entry.id   AF-A0A1F3SEC7-F1
#
_cell.length_a   1.000
_cell.length_b   1.000
_cell.length_c   1.000
_cell.angle_alpha   90.00
_cell.angle_beta   90.00
_cell.angle_gamma   90.00
#
_symmetry.space_group_name_H-M   'P 1'
#
loop_
_entity.id
_entity.type
_entity.pdbx_description
1 polymer ?
#
loop_
_entity_poly.entity_id
_entity_poly.type
_entity_poly.pdbx_seq_one_letter_code
_entity_poly.pdbx_strand_id
1 'polypeptide(L)'
;MFGLGAGELLLVGLIALIFIGPKKLPELARGLGQGLREFQKAKSDFQENLVEDARREKLATVLPKQTPVNTVVETPVVTPAEKGPQA
;
A
#
# COMPACT_ATOMS: atom_id res chain seq x y z
N MET A 1 0.83 -35.13 12.00
CA MET A 1 1.79 -36.17 11.58
C MET A 1 2.58 -35.77 10.32
N PHE A 2 3.11 -34.55 10.24
CA PHE A 2 4.19 -34.15 9.32
C PHE A 2 4.47 -32.69 9.68
N GLY A 3 5.24 -32.49 10.74
CA GLY A 3 5.79 -31.16 11.03
C GLY A 3 6.99 -31.02 10.13
N LEU A 4 7.01 -30.04 9.22
CA LEU A 4 8.21 -29.70 8.46
C LEU A 4 9.31 -29.33 9.46
N GLY A 5 10.06 -30.34 9.89
CA GLY A 5 11.18 -30.18 10.79
C GLY A 5 12.40 -29.71 10.01
N ALA A 6 13.44 -29.33 10.75
CA ALA A 6 14.74 -29.06 10.16
C ALA A 6 15.26 -30.26 9.34
N GLY A 7 14.91 -31.50 9.74
CA GLY A 7 15.28 -32.73 9.03
C GLY A 7 14.65 -32.85 7.64
N GLU A 8 13.33 -32.71 7.50
CA GLU A 8 12.67 -32.76 6.19
C GLU A 8 13.12 -31.63 5.26
N LEU A 9 13.29 -30.41 5.80
CA LEU A 9 13.81 -29.28 5.02
C LEU A 9 15.22 -29.54 4.48
N LEU A 10 16.08 -30.18 5.28
CA LEU A 10 17.44 -30.52 4.87
C LEU A 10 17.43 -31.62 3.79
N LEU A 11 16.55 -32.61 3.90
CA LEU A 11 16.39 -33.66 2.89
C LEU A 11 15.90 -33.09 1.55
N VAL A 12 14.86 -32.26 1.56
CA VAL A 12 14.36 -31.59 0.35
C VAL A 12 15.42 -30.64 -0.20
N GLY A 13 16.11 -29.91 0.67
CA GLY A 13 17.23 -29.04 0.31
C GLY A 13 18.36 -29.79 -0.38
N LEU A 14 18.71 -31.00 0.09
CA LEU A 14 19.74 -31.84 -0.50
C LEU A 14 19.35 -32.34 -1.90
N ILE A 15 18.09 -32.78 -2.09
CA ILE A 15 17.58 -33.16 -3.40
C ILE A 15 17.64 -31.96 -4.34
N ALA A 16 17.13 -30.80 -3.92
CA ALA A 16 17.20 -29.56 -4.70
C ALA A 16 18.65 -29.17 -5.04
N LEU A 17 19.60 -29.39 -4.12
CA LEU A 17 21.02 -29.13 -4.31
C LEU A 17 21.66 -30.04 -5.37
N ILE A 18 21.19 -31.28 -5.52
CA ILE A 18 21.66 -32.19 -6.57
C ILE A 18 21.17 -31.72 -7.94
N PHE A 19 19.90 -31.30 -8.04
CA PHE A 19 19.32 -30.81 -9.30
C PHE A 19 19.87 -29.45 -9.72
N ILE A 20 19.94 -28.49 -8.79
CA ILE A 20 20.34 -27.11 -9.05
C ILE A 20 21.87 -26.97 -8.98
N GLY A 21 22.52 -27.69 -8.06
CA GLY A 21 23.94 -27.61 -7.77
C GLY A 21 24.26 -26.71 -6.56
N PRO A 22 25.17 -27.10 -5.66
CA PRO A 22 25.53 -26.32 -4.47
C PRO A 22 26.16 -24.97 -4.78
N LYS A 23 26.81 -24.85 -5.94
CA LYS A 23 27.39 -23.59 -6.41
C LYS A 23 26.34 -22.63 -6.97
N LYS A 24 25.20 -23.14 -7.45
CA LYS A 24 24.14 -22.33 -8.07
C LYS A 24 23.20 -21.69 -7.06
N LEU A 25 22.94 -22.33 -5.92
CA LEU A 25 22.16 -21.70 -4.85
C LEU A 25 22.70 -20.33 -4.39
N PRO A 26 23.99 -20.17 -4.02
CA PRO A 26 24.52 -18.88 -3.61
C PRO A 26 24.59 -17.89 -4.78
N GLU A 27 24.78 -18.36 -6.00
CA GLU A 27 24.76 -17.52 -7.21
C GLU A 27 23.36 -16.91 -7.44
N LEU A 28 22.31 -17.74 -7.37
CA LEU A 28 20.91 -17.32 -7.44
C LEU A 28 20.52 -16.40 -6.28
N ALA A 29 20.91 -16.74 -5.05
CA ALA A 29 20.64 -15.92 -3.88
C ALA A 29 21.30 -14.54 -3.97
N ARG A 30 22.53 -14.46 -4.50
CA ARG A 30 23.20 -13.18 -4.75
C ARG A 30 22.47 -12.35 -5.80
N GLY A 31 22.08 -12.95 -6.92
CA GLY A 31 21.32 -12.26 -7.97
C GLY A 31 19.96 -11.74 -7.49
N LEU A 32 19.18 -12.61 -6.84
CA LEU A 32 17.90 -12.23 -6.24
C LEU A 32 18.07 -11.17 -5.14
N GLY A 33 19.08 -11.30 -4.29
CA GLY A 33 19.36 -10.35 -3.22
C GLY A 33 19.73 -8.96 -3.73
N GLN A 34 20.53 -8.89 -4.80
CA GLN A 34 20.83 -7.63 -5.49
C GLN A 34 19.57 -7.01 -6.08
N GLY A 35 18.81 -7.78 -6.86
CA GLY A 35 17.56 -7.29 -7.46
C GLY A 35 16.54 -6.82 -6.42
N LEU A 36 16.39 -7.54 -5.30
CA LEU A 36 15.49 -7.14 -4.22
C LEU A 36 15.98 -5.87 -3.51
N ARG A 37 17.30 -5.68 -3.41
CA ARG A 37 17.89 -4.46 -2.85
C ARG A 37 17.69 -3.26 -3.77
N GLU A 38 17.87 -3.40 -5.08
CA GLU A 38 17.55 -2.36 -6.05
C GLU A 38 16.05 -2.04 -6.05
N PHE A 39 15.19 -3.06 -5.98
CA PHE A 39 13.75 -2.88 -5.90
C PHE A 39 13.35 -2.09 -4.64
N GLN A 40 13.94 -2.41 -3.49
CA GLN A 40 13.68 -1.67 -2.25
C GLN A 40 14.18 -0.22 -2.30
N LYS A 41 15.33 0.03 -2.95
CA LYS A 41 15.81 1.41 -3.16
C LYS A 41 14.84 2.20 -4.03
N ALA A 42 14.49 1.66 -5.20
CA ALA A 42 13.54 2.29 -6.09
C ALA A 42 12.21 2.58 -5.37
N LYS A 43 11.68 1.61 -4.63
CA LYS A 43 10.45 1.79 -3.82
C LYS A 43 10.59 2.94 -2.81
N SER A 44 11.71 3.03 -2.09
CA SER A 44 11.95 4.10 -1.13
C SER A 44 12.01 5.47 -1.82
N ASP A 45 12.73 5.57 -2.94
CA ASP A 45 12.85 6.81 -3.71
C ASP A 45 11.47 7.25 -4.24
N PHE A 46 10.64 6.32 -4.73
CA PHE A 46 9.27 6.63 -5.14
C PHE A 46 8.42 7.14 -3.98
N GLN A 47 8.51 6.52 -2.79
CA GLN A 47 7.75 7.01 -1.64
C GLN A 47 8.20 8.39 -1.17
N GLU A 48 9.49 8.68 -1.17
CA GLU A 48 10.03 9.99 -0.79
C GLU A 48 9.57 11.09 -1.77
N ASN A 49 9.65 10.83 -3.07
CA ASN A 49 9.18 11.77 -4.10
C ASN A 49 7.67 12.04 -3.99
N LEU A 50 6.85 10.99 -3.79
CA LEU A 50 5.41 11.14 -3.62
C LEU A 50 5.05 11.95 -2.36
N VAL A 51 5.78 11.75 -1.26
CA VAL A 51 5.57 12.50 -0.01
C VAL A 51 5.98 13.96 -0.18
N GLU A 52 7.09 14.24 -0.85
CA GLU A 52 7.55 15.60 -1.13
C GLU A 52 6.63 16.34 -2.10
N ASP A 53 6.12 15.69 -3.15
CA ASP A 53 5.16 16.28 -4.08
C ASP A 53 3.83 16.60 -3.38
N ALA A 54 3.31 15.67 -2.57
CA ALA A 54 2.11 15.90 -1.77
C ALA A 54 2.29 17.04 -0.74
N ARG A 55 3.51 17.22 -0.22
CA ARG A 55 3.85 18.32 0.68
C ARG A 55 3.93 19.65 -0.07
N ARG A 56 4.49 19.68 -1.29
CA ARG A 56 4.58 20.88 -2.13
C ARG A 56 3.22 21.36 -2.63
N GLU A 57 2.31 20.44 -2.97
CA GLU A 57 0.93 20.78 -3.33
C GLU A 57 0.16 21.41 -2.15
N LYS A 58 0.35 20.86 -0.94
CA LYS A 58 -0.23 21.44 0.29
C LYS A 58 0.35 22.82 0.61
N LEU A 59 1.64 23.06 0.39
CA LEU A 59 2.28 24.36 0.60
C LEU A 59 1.79 25.43 -0.40
N ALA A 60 1.49 25.06 -1.65
CA ALA A 60 0.92 25.96 -2.64
C ALA A 60 -0.54 26.37 -2.34
N THR A 61 -1.26 25.57 -1.54
CA THR A 61 -2.68 25.80 -1.22
C THR A 61 -2.89 26.61 0.07
N VAL A 62 -1.83 26.94 0.84
CA VAL A 62 -1.94 27.71 2.11
C VAL A 62 -2.02 29.24 1.93
N LEU A 63 -2.34 29.73 0.73
CA LEU A 63 -2.80 31.11 0.54
C LEU A 63 -4.26 31.17 0.04
N PRO A 64 -5.26 30.75 0.84
CA PRO A 64 -6.61 31.26 0.69
C PRO A 64 -6.73 32.58 1.47
N LYS A 65 -7.00 33.65 0.71
CA LYS A 65 -7.49 34.94 1.20
C LYS A 65 -8.68 34.72 2.14
N GLN A 66 -8.69 35.50 3.21
CA GLN A 66 -9.87 35.71 4.04
C GLN A 66 -11.07 36.12 3.16
N THR A 67 -12.20 35.46 3.32
CA THR A 67 -13.51 36.08 3.09
C THR A 67 -14.47 35.50 4.15
N PRO A 68 -15.02 36.34 5.04
CA PRO A 68 -15.94 35.88 6.07
C PRO A 68 -17.29 35.54 5.41
N VAL A 69 -17.79 34.33 5.63
CA VAL A 69 -19.18 33.99 5.31
C VAL A 69 -19.82 33.42 6.57
N ASN A 70 -20.31 34.34 7.41
CA ASN A 70 -21.48 34.07 8.21
C ASN A 70 -22.68 34.10 7.26
N THR A 71 -23.38 32.97 7.12
CA THR A 71 -24.78 32.98 6.71
C THR A 71 -25.48 31.89 7.51
N VAL A 72 -25.83 32.27 8.74
CA VAL A 72 -26.97 31.69 9.45
C VAL A 72 -28.20 32.35 8.85
N VAL A 73 -28.92 31.71 7.93
CA VAL A 73 -30.33 32.01 7.67
C VAL A 73 -31.06 30.77 7.11
N GLU A 74 -32.10 30.37 7.86
CA GLU A 74 -33.32 29.64 7.47
C GLU A 74 -33.28 28.15 7.11
N THR A 75 -33.68 27.36 8.12
CA THR A 75 -34.67 26.30 7.98
C THR A 75 -36.02 26.87 7.53
N PRO A 76 -36.63 26.34 6.46
CA PRO A 76 -38.07 26.11 6.44
C PRO A 76 -38.31 24.63 6.11
N VAL A 77 -38.76 23.82 7.07
CA VAL A 77 -40.18 23.42 7.18
C VAL A 77 -40.93 23.52 5.85
N VAL A 78 -41.10 22.38 5.18
CA VAL A 78 -42.32 22.01 4.47
C VAL A 78 -42.46 20.49 4.49
N THR A 79 -43.22 20.04 5.48
CA THR A 79 -44.08 18.85 5.37
C THR A 79 -45.11 19.14 4.28
N PRO A 80 -45.33 18.24 3.32
CA PRO A 80 -46.72 17.86 3.05
C PRO A 80 -46.95 16.36 3.24
N ALA A 81 -47.74 16.04 4.27
CA ALA A 81 -48.67 14.94 4.21
C ALA A 81 -49.62 15.19 3.03
N GLU A 82 -49.95 14.17 2.24
CA GLU A 82 -51.31 13.84 1.77
C GLU A 82 -51.27 12.99 0.49
N LYS A 83 -51.69 11.72 0.64
CA LYS A 83 -52.61 10.90 -0.18
C LYS A 83 -52.22 9.44 0.06
N GLY A 84 -53.05 8.58 0.63
CA GLY A 84 -54.50 8.51 0.55
C GLY A 84 -54.86 7.03 0.32
N PRO A 85 -56.06 6.59 0.70
CA PRO A 85 -56.38 5.28 1.22
C PRO A 85 -56.55 4.21 0.13
N GLN A 86 -56.45 2.93 0.52
CA GLN A 86 -57.04 1.70 -0.07
C GLN A 86 -56.17 0.51 0.40
N ALA A 87 -56.62 -0.59 0.99
CA ALA A 87 -57.92 -1.12 1.36
C ALA A 87 -57.71 -2.16 2.48
#